data_AF-A0A951E2M6-F1
#
_entry.id   AF-A0A951E2M6-F1
#
_cell.length_a   1.000
_cell.length_b   1.000
_cell.length_c   1.000
_cell.angle_alpha   90.00
_cell.angle_beta   90.00
_cell.angle_gamma   90.00
#
_symmetry.space_group_name_H-M   'P 1'
#
loop_
_entity.id
_entity.type
_entity.pdbx_description
1 polymer ?
#
loop_
_entity_poly.entity_id
_entity_poly.type
_entity_poly.pdbx_seq_one_letter_code
_entity_poly.pdbx_strand_id
1 'polypeptide(L)'
;HEDPIAAILDEAQGKQLFRGKVIDVARRATEGFLRGRCVIEGLDDDRGATLEIAFQNEWVVAWRVDGDTRQPIAMSPDLICVLDTVSGNAFGTETIRYGMRATVVALPAPDVFLTPKGLEHVGPRAFGYDLDFRSVFEA
;
A
#
# COMPACT_ATOMS: atom_id res chain seq x y z
N HIS A 1 -7.12 5.17 25.70
CA HIS A 1 -7.14 4.13 24.66
C HIS A 1 -6.18 4.63 23.61
N GLU A 2 -5.06 3.96 23.42
CA GLU A 2 -4.03 4.36 22.47
C GLU A 2 -4.50 3.95 21.06
N ASP A 3 -4.30 4.81 20.06
CA ASP A 3 -4.62 4.47 18.67
C ASP A 3 -3.60 3.40 18.22
N PRO A 4 -4.05 2.15 17.93
CA PRO A 4 -3.13 1.07 17.61
C PRO A 4 -2.31 1.35 16.34
N ILE A 5 -2.85 2.13 15.41
CA ILE A 5 -2.11 2.51 14.19
C ILE A 5 -1.00 3.50 14.55
N ALA A 6 -1.29 4.50 15.39
CA ALA A 6 -0.27 5.44 15.84
C ALA A 6 0.90 4.71 16.54
N ALA A 7 0.60 3.76 17.43
CA ALA A 7 1.62 2.96 18.10
C ALA A 7 2.48 2.13 17.10
N ILE A 8 1.87 1.55 16.06
CA ILE A 8 2.61 0.85 15.00
C ILE A 8 3.54 1.82 14.25
N LEU A 9 3.06 3.01 13.91
CA LEU A 9 3.85 4.00 13.17
C LEU A 9 5.03 4.52 14.00
N ASP A 10 4.82 4.76 15.29
CA ASP A 10 5.87 5.23 16.19
C ASP A 10 6.98 4.18 16.35
N GLU A 11 6.62 2.91 16.56
CA GLU A 11 7.58 1.81 16.73
C GLU A 11 8.32 1.48 15.43
N ALA A 12 7.59 1.36 14.32
CA ALA A 12 8.15 0.96 13.03
C ALA A 12 8.68 2.14 12.19
N GLN A 13 8.66 3.35 12.75
CA GLN A 13 9.02 4.60 12.07
C GLN A 13 8.26 4.78 10.74
N GLY A 14 6.99 4.38 10.73
CA GLY A 14 6.14 4.35 9.55
C GLY A 14 5.52 5.70 9.22
N LYS A 15 4.83 5.76 8.07
CA LYS A 15 4.00 6.90 7.67
C LYS A 15 2.59 6.43 7.30
N GLN A 16 1.57 7.14 7.78
CA GLN A 16 0.21 6.97 7.26
C GLN A 16 0.12 7.59 5.87
N LEU A 17 -0.43 6.83 4.92
CA LEU A 17 -0.57 7.26 3.52
C LEU A 17 -2.01 7.65 3.17
N PHE A 18 -2.98 6.90 3.69
CA PHE A 18 -4.38 7.03 3.31
C PHE A 18 -5.31 6.38 4.33
N ARG A 19 -6.51 6.91 4.51
CA ARG A 19 -7.58 6.31 5.30
C ARG A 19 -8.88 6.28 4.51
N GLY A 20 -9.56 5.15 4.51
CA GLY A 20 -10.75 5.01 3.69
C GLY A 20 -11.55 3.72 3.85
N LYS A 21 -12.46 3.50 2.91
CA LYS A 21 -13.30 2.31 2.82
C LYS A 21 -13.04 1.62 1.48
N VAL A 22 -12.82 0.31 1.51
CA VAL A 22 -12.64 -0.49 0.29
C VAL A 22 -13.93 -0.47 -0.53
N ILE A 23 -13.86 -0.02 -1.77
CA ILE A 23 -15.00 0.06 -2.70
C ILE A 23 -14.89 -0.90 -3.89
N ASP A 24 -13.72 -1.47 -4.14
CA ASP A 24 -13.54 -2.49 -5.17
C ASP A 24 -12.33 -3.37 -4.87
N VAL A 25 -12.43 -4.65 -5.19
CA VAL A 25 -11.29 -5.59 -5.17
C VAL A 25 -11.39 -6.55 -6.33
N ALA A 26 -10.51 -6.39 -7.32
CA ALA A 26 -10.39 -7.27 -8.46
C ALA A 26 -9.21 -8.24 -8.27
N ARG A 27 -9.44 -9.53 -8.49
CA ARG A 27 -8.42 -10.59 -8.43
C ARG A 27 -8.42 -11.41 -9.70
N ARG A 28 -7.23 -11.72 -10.21
CA ARG A 28 -7.01 -12.64 -11.32
C ARG A 28 -5.91 -13.61 -10.91
N ALA A 29 -6.20 -14.90 -11.01
CA ALA A 29 -5.17 -15.92 -10.93
C ALA A 29 -4.44 -15.95 -12.28
N THR A 30 -3.15 -15.60 -12.30
CA THR A 30 -2.33 -15.60 -13.51
C THR A 30 -1.04 -16.34 -13.23
N GLU A 31 -0.72 -17.36 -14.02
CA GLU A 31 0.59 -18.04 -14.04
C GLU A 31 1.19 -18.36 -12.65
N GLY A 32 0.34 -18.82 -11.71
CA GLY A 32 0.78 -19.24 -10.37
C GLY A 32 0.75 -18.17 -9.27
N PHE A 33 0.46 -16.91 -9.58
CA PHE A 33 0.37 -15.82 -8.60
C PHE A 33 -1.03 -15.17 -8.59
N LEU A 34 -1.45 -14.72 -7.41
CA LEU A 34 -2.67 -13.91 -7.25
C LEU A 34 -2.33 -12.46 -7.57
N ARG A 35 -2.71 -11.96 -8.74
CA ARG A 35 -2.58 -10.54 -9.11
C ARG A 35 -3.91 -9.82 -8.92
N GLY A 36 -3.86 -8.58 -8.47
CA GLY A 36 -5.09 -7.84 -8.28
C GLY A 36 -4.92 -6.36 -8.05
N ARG A 37 -6.07 -5.72 -7.87
CA ARG A 37 -6.20 -4.29 -7.56
C ARG A 37 -7.24 -4.13 -6.46
N CYS A 38 -6.92 -3.30 -5.48
CA CYS A 38 -7.83 -2.82 -4.45
C CYS A 38 -8.06 -1.34 -4.67
N VAL A 39 -9.31 -0.86 -4.53
CA VAL A 39 -9.65 0.56 -4.58
C VAL A 39 -10.28 0.96 -3.25
N ILE A 40 -9.76 2.03 -2.65
CA ILE A 40 -10.19 2.56 -1.36
C ILE A 40 -10.70 3.98 -1.58
N GLU A 41 -11.95 4.24 -1.22
CA GLU A 41 -12.55 5.57 -1.20
C GLU A 41 -12.13 6.30 0.07
N GLY A 42 -11.59 7.51 -0.07
CA GLY A 42 -11.06 8.30 1.03
C GLY A 42 -12.13 8.70 2.05
N LEU A 43 -11.75 8.62 3.33
CA LEU A 43 -12.53 9.07 4.47
C LEU A 43 -11.73 10.16 5.22
N ASP A 44 -12.44 10.91 6.06
CA ASP A 44 -11.84 11.94 6.91
C ASP A 44 -10.98 12.94 6.10
N ASP A 45 -9.68 13.06 6.37
CA ASP A 45 -8.78 13.98 5.68
C ASP A 45 -8.50 13.59 4.21
N ASP A 46 -8.82 12.35 3.82
CA ASP A 46 -8.62 11.83 2.47
C ASP A 46 -9.88 11.92 1.59
N ARG A 47 -10.97 12.52 2.09
CA ARG A 47 -12.22 12.68 1.32
C ARG A 47 -11.96 13.41 -0.01
N GLY A 48 -12.59 12.90 -1.07
CA GLY A 48 -12.46 13.44 -2.43
C GLY A 48 -11.38 12.73 -3.25
N ALA A 49 -10.48 11.99 -2.61
CA ALA A 49 -9.50 11.14 -3.29
C ALA A 49 -9.87 9.65 -3.19
N THR A 50 -9.25 8.86 -4.06
CA THR A 50 -9.23 7.40 -3.93
C THR A 50 -7.80 6.89 -3.93
N LEU A 51 -7.58 5.73 -3.30
CA LEU A 51 -6.31 5.02 -3.36
C LEU A 51 -6.50 3.74 -4.17
N GLU A 52 -5.73 3.59 -5.23
CA GLU A 52 -5.61 2.36 -5.99
C GLU A 52 -4.34 1.62 -5.56
N ILE A 53 -4.46 0.40 -5.05
CA ILE A 53 -3.31 -0.42 -4.69
C ILE A 53 -3.29 -1.65 -5.57
N ALA A 54 -2.19 -1.84 -6.31
CA ALA A 54 -1.98 -3.08 -7.04
C ALA A 54 -1.17 -4.06 -6.19
N PHE A 55 -1.50 -5.35 -6.30
CA PHE A 55 -0.91 -6.39 -5.48
C PHE A 55 -0.64 -7.68 -6.24
N GLN A 56 0.33 -8.43 -5.72
CA GLN A 56 0.60 -9.84 -5.99
C GLN A 56 0.35 -10.65 -4.70
N ASN A 57 1.35 -11.43 -4.26
CA ASN A 57 1.37 -11.97 -2.90
C ASN A 57 1.54 -10.88 -1.84
N GLU A 58 1.97 -9.68 -2.25
CA GLU A 58 2.15 -8.50 -1.41
C GLU A 58 1.56 -7.25 -2.07
N TRP A 59 1.34 -6.19 -1.30
CA TRP A 59 0.94 -4.87 -1.79
C TRP A 59 2.15 -4.20 -2.48
N VAL A 60 2.05 -3.92 -3.78
CA VAL A 60 3.23 -3.57 -4.58
C VAL A 60 3.34 -2.07 -4.83
N VAL A 61 2.27 -1.43 -5.31
CA VAL A 61 2.27 0.01 -5.62
C VAL A 61 0.93 0.61 -5.26
N ALA A 62 0.96 1.76 -4.59
CA ALA A 62 -0.21 2.55 -4.24
C ALA A 62 -0.20 3.87 -5.01
N TRP A 63 -1.30 4.18 -5.69
CA TRP A 63 -1.53 5.45 -6.37
C TRP A 63 -2.68 6.21 -5.72
N ARG A 64 -2.43 7.46 -5.35
CA ARG A 64 -3.49 8.41 -5.00
C ARG A 64 -4.09 8.96 -6.29
N VAL A 65 -5.41 8.94 -6.37
CA VAL A 65 -6.18 9.51 -7.47
C VAL A 65 -7.05 10.63 -6.92
N ASP A 66 -6.85 11.85 -7.42
CA ASP A 66 -7.62 13.04 -7.11
C ASP A 66 -8.01 13.74 -8.42
N GLY A 67 -9.31 13.74 -8.73
CA GLY A 67 -9.83 14.11 -10.05
C GLY A 67 -9.16 13.29 -11.16
N ASP A 68 -8.56 13.99 -12.13
CA ASP A 68 -7.85 13.38 -13.27
C ASP A 68 -6.36 13.07 -12.97
N THR A 69 -5.88 13.35 -11.75
CA THR A 69 -4.48 13.13 -11.37
C THR A 69 -4.32 11.77 -10.72
N ARG A 70 -3.37 10.96 -11.22
CA ARG A 70 -2.98 9.67 -10.65
C ARG A 70 -1.49 9.66 -10.31
N GLN A 71 -1.16 9.72 -9.03
CA GLN A 71 0.22 9.84 -8.55
C GLN A 71 0.62 8.61 -7.73
N PRO A 72 1.75 7.93 -8.03
CA PRO A 72 2.29 6.90 -7.14
C PRO A 72 2.76 7.55 -5.84
N ILE A 73 2.30 7.04 -4.70
CA ILE A 73 2.63 7.58 -3.37
C ILE A 73 3.42 6.59 -2.50
N ALA A 74 3.42 5.31 -2.86
CA ALA A 74 4.24 4.27 -2.22
C ALA A 74 4.44 3.10 -3.17
N MET A 75 5.57 2.42 -3.03
CA MET A 75 5.90 1.23 -3.82
C MET A 75 6.93 0.35 -3.10
N SER A 76 6.91 -0.95 -3.39
CA SER A 76 7.93 -1.89 -2.93
C SER A 76 9.34 -1.43 -3.36
N PRO A 77 10.39 -1.59 -2.53
CA PRO A 77 10.44 -2.35 -1.27
C PRO A 77 9.94 -1.64 0.00
N ASP A 78 9.51 -0.38 -0.04
CA ASP A 78 8.82 0.17 1.14
C ASP A 78 7.57 -0.66 1.41
N LEU A 79 7.44 -1.15 2.63
CA LEU A 79 6.40 -2.12 2.96
C LEU A 79 5.07 -1.38 3.07
N ILE A 80 4.16 -1.67 2.14
CA ILE A 80 2.80 -1.15 2.17
C ILE A 80 1.96 -2.10 3.03
N CYS A 81 1.36 -1.60 4.11
CA CYS A 81 0.42 -2.35 4.93
C CYS A 81 -0.98 -1.74 4.83
N VAL A 82 -1.98 -2.61 4.72
CA VAL A 82 -3.40 -2.23 4.77
C VAL A 82 -3.96 -2.75 6.09
N LEU A 83 -4.27 -1.84 7.00
CA LEU A 83 -4.66 -2.17 8.38
C LEU A 83 -6.14 -1.87 8.61
N ASP A 84 -6.82 -2.68 9.39
CA ASP A 84 -8.15 -2.37 9.92
C ASP A 84 -8.08 -1.09 10.77
N THR A 85 -8.84 -0.07 10.39
CA THR A 85 -8.75 1.27 11.00
C THR A 85 -9.08 1.28 12.51
N VAL A 86 -9.78 0.27 13.02
CA VAL A 86 -10.22 0.24 14.43
C VAL A 86 -9.28 -0.62 15.27
N SER A 87 -8.94 -1.81 14.78
CA SER A 87 -8.17 -2.80 15.54
C SER A 87 -6.67 -2.78 15.27
N GLY A 88 -6.22 -2.19 14.15
CA GLY A 88 -4.81 -2.21 13.73
C GLY A 88 -4.35 -3.52 13.09
N ASN A 89 -5.23 -4.53 12.97
CA ASN A 89 -4.89 -5.81 12.35
C ASN A 89 -4.65 -5.65 10.85
N ALA A 90 -3.66 -6.38 10.31
CA ALA A 90 -3.37 -6.35 8.89
C ALA A 90 -4.40 -7.13 8.06
N PHE A 91 -4.82 -6.55 6.94
CA PHE A 91 -5.49 -7.25 5.87
C PHE A 91 -4.47 -7.74 4.84
N GLY A 92 -4.46 -9.06 4.61
CA GLY A 92 -3.74 -9.66 3.50
C GLY A 92 -4.45 -9.45 2.17
N THR A 93 -3.72 -9.65 1.07
CA THR A 93 -4.25 -9.52 -0.29
C THR A 93 -5.36 -10.56 -0.58
N GLU A 94 -5.30 -11.70 0.10
CA GLU A 94 -6.27 -12.78 0.08
C GLU A 94 -7.50 -12.53 0.98
N THR A 95 -7.40 -11.67 1.98
CA THR A 95 -8.45 -11.42 2.99
C THR A 95 -9.17 -10.08 2.83
N ILE A 96 -8.58 -9.08 2.18
CA ILE A 96 -9.23 -7.77 1.93
C ILE A 96 -10.56 -7.91 1.16
N ARG A 97 -11.63 -7.21 1.56
CA ARG A 97 -12.95 -7.27 0.91
C ARG A 97 -13.60 -5.89 0.84
N TYR A 98 -14.57 -5.77 -0.06
CA TYR A 98 -15.47 -4.62 -0.15
C TYR A 98 -16.06 -4.26 1.22
N GLY A 99 -16.14 -2.97 1.53
CA GLY A 99 -16.77 -2.43 2.74
C GLY A 99 -15.86 -2.37 3.96
N MET A 100 -14.68 -3.00 3.93
CA MET A 100 -13.70 -2.88 5.02
C MET A 100 -13.19 -1.44 5.15
N ARG A 101 -13.07 -0.95 6.39
CA ARG A 101 -12.43 0.34 6.68
C ARG A 101 -10.95 0.08 6.91
N ALA A 102 -10.13 0.73 6.12
CA ALA A 102 -8.70 0.51 6.13
C ALA A 102 -7.91 1.81 6.26
N THR A 103 -6.84 1.72 7.03
CA THR A 103 -5.76 2.70 7.03
C THR A 103 -4.56 2.08 6.34
N VAL A 104 -4.03 2.76 5.33
CA VAL A 104 -2.88 2.33 4.56
C VAL A 104 -1.66 3.08 5.06
N VAL A 105 -0.62 2.32 5.35
CA VAL A 105 0.65 2.85 5.89
C VAL A 105 1.82 2.32 5.07
N ALA A 106 2.93 3.05 5.10
CA ALA A 106 4.23 2.60 4.64
C ALA A 106 5.17 2.40 5.83
N LEU A 107 5.99 1.36 5.78
CA LEU A 107 7.13 1.14 6.68
C LEU A 107 8.43 1.12 5.86
N PRO A 108 9.57 1.58 6.42
CA PRO A 108 10.82 1.69 5.68
C PRO A 108 11.36 0.32 5.27
N ALA A 109 11.88 0.22 4.05
CA ALA A 109 12.57 -0.98 3.59
C ALA A 109 13.92 -1.17 4.31
N PRO A 110 14.35 -2.42 4.57
CA PRO A 110 15.74 -2.70 4.95
C PRO A 110 16.74 -2.24 3.88
N ASP A 111 17.88 -1.68 4.29
CA ASP A 111 18.91 -1.11 3.38
C ASP A 111 19.35 -2.05 2.24
N VAL A 112 19.39 -3.36 2.51
CA VAL A 112 19.77 -4.37 1.51
C VAL A 112 18.86 -4.36 0.28
N PHE A 113 17.58 -4.05 0.45
CA PHE A 113 16.60 -3.95 -0.64
C PHE A 113 16.71 -2.66 -1.44
N LEU A 114 17.32 -1.61 -0.87
CA LEU A 114 17.53 -0.32 -1.51
C LEU A 114 18.79 -0.28 -2.39
N THR A 115 19.63 -1.33 -2.33
CA THR A 115 20.76 -1.47 -3.26
C THR A 115 20.27 -1.68 -4.70
N PRO A 116 21.06 -1.34 -5.74
CA PRO A 116 20.66 -1.58 -7.13
C PRO A 116 20.22 -3.02 -7.39
N LYS A 117 20.96 -4.00 -6.86
CA LYS A 117 20.61 -5.42 -6.96
C LYS A 117 19.36 -5.78 -6.16
N GLY A 118 19.12 -5.15 -5.01
CA GLY A 118 17.89 -5.30 -4.25
C GLY A 118 16.68 -4.86 -5.09
N LEU A 119 16.75 -3.66 -5.65
CA LEU A 119 15.68 -3.08 -6.47
C LEU A 119 15.41 -3.89 -7.76
N GLU A 120 16.41 -4.57 -8.33
CA GLU A 120 16.19 -5.52 -9.44
C GLU A 120 15.27 -6.69 -9.07
N HIS A 121 15.23 -7.08 -7.78
CA HIS A 121 14.47 -8.24 -7.31
C HIS A 121 13.17 -7.88 -6.58
N VAL A 122 13.15 -6.76 -5.84
CA VAL A 122 12.01 -6.36 -5.00
C VAL A 122 11.47 -4.96 -5.34
N GLY A 123 12.07 -4.26 -6.30
CA GLY A 123 11.53 -2.98 -6.77
C GLY A 123 10.27 -3.14 -7.63
N PRO A 124 9.56 -2.03 -7.94
CA PRO A 124 8.30 -2.07 -8.68
C PRO A 124 8.42 -2.75 -10.06
N ARG A 125 9.58 -2.61 -10.73
CA ARG A 125 9.85 -3.25 -12.02
C ARG A 125 9.93 -4.78 -11.95
N ALA A 126 10.42 -5.33 -10.83
CA ALA A 126 10.44 -6.79 -10.62
C ALA A 126 9.03 -7.39 -10.58
N PHE A 127 8.04 -6.59 -10.17
CA PHE A 127 6.63 -6.94 -10.18
C PHE A 127 5.90 -6.59 -11.48
N GLY A 128 6.59 -6.01 -12.47
CA GLY A 128 6.03 -5.65 -13.78
C GLY A 128 5.44 -4.24 -13.88
N TYR A 129 5.76 -3.34 -12.95
CA TYR A 129 5.38 -1.92 -13.03
C TYR A 129 6.56 -1.10 -13.54
N ASP A 130 6.38 -0.45 -14.70
CA ASP A 130 7.40 0.43 -15.29
C ASP A 130 7.47 1.77 -14.53
N LEU A 131 8.04 1.71 -13.33
CA LEU A 131 8.25 2.83 -12.41
C LEU A 131 9.67 2.78 -11.85
N ASP A 132 10.28 3.94 -11.65
CA ASP A 132 11.49 4.04 -10.83
C ASP A 132 11.11 4.02 -9.36
N PHE A 133 11.86 3.25 -8.56
CA PHE A 133 11.67 3.25 -7.11
C PHE A 133 11.94 4.65 -6.55
N ARG A 134 11.04 5.11 -5.68
CA ARG A 134 11.20 6.32 -4.86
C ARG A 134 10.66 5.98 -3.47
N SER A 135 11.50 6.10 -2.45
CA SER A 135 11.06 5.80 -1.10
C SER A 135 10.09 6.87 -0.58
N VAL A 136 9.10 6.44 0.20
CA VAL A 136 8.26 7.34 1.02
C VAL A 136 9.10 8.06 2.08
N PHE A 137 10.29 7.53 2.41
CA PHE A 137 11.16 8.01 3.47
C PHE A 137 12.36 8.83 2.98
N GLU A 138 12.48 9.05 1.67
CA GLU A 138 13.39 10.05 1.12
C GLU A 138 12.95 11.47 1.54
N ALA A 139 13.93 12.34 1.82
CA ALA A 139 13.74 13.71 2.29
C ALA A 139 13.69 14.71 1.14
#